data_AF-A0A0H5Q825-F1
#
_entry.id   AF-A0A0H5Q825-F1
#
_cell.length_a   1.000
_cell.length_b   1.000
_cell.length_c   1.000
_cell.angle_alpha   90.00
_cell.angle_beta   90.00
_cell.angle_gamma   90.00
#
_symmetry.space_group_name_H-M   'P 1'
#
loop_
_entity.id
_entity.type
_entity.pdbx_description
1 polymer ?
#
loop_
_entity_poly.entity_id
_entity_poly.type
_entity_poly.pdbx_seq_one_letter_code
_entity_poly.pdbx_strand_id
1 'polypeptide(L)'
;MSKTPEKKQLPLLLKLAAERLDELFRLVDLTHGEDRSRGMRSERRDAIRAVVSALLGRVNLQAGGLAVQLSADGREATPLTVEGLAAAAGVGARRTKRVLCNMRNAGLIEVTPQWRRRADGGRTLLVAACLRRLTRKFWAALGLWGLYVETVRYMQGRPLIRIKAAVYEVAASLGRRVLPLLGGRRGPPPPETAAAKKDRETRNAAFICLTVTHGGTPCPCPACSPDQAAICRALAASLD
;
A
#
# COMPACT_ATOMS: atom_id res chain seq x y z
N MET A 1 20.59 -14.44 -25.65
CA MET A 1 20.67 -13.09 -25.03
C MET A 1 19.74 -13.07 -23.83
N SER A 2 20.31 -13.26 -22.64
CA SER A 2 19.60 -13.17 -21.36
C SER A 2 19.12 -11.73 -21.19
N LYS A 3 17.79 -11.52 -21.17
CA LYS A 3 17.21 -10.23 -20.79
C LYS A 3 17.57 -9.99 -19.33
N THR A 4 18.53 -9.10 -19.09
CA THR A 4 18.75 -8.51 -17.77
C THR A 4 17.39 -8.06 -17.24
N PRO A 5 16.96 -8.49 -16.04
CA PRO A 5 15.69 -8.03 -15.51
C PRO A 5 15.78 -6.52 -15.35
N GLU A 6 15.05 -5.78 -16.20
CA GLU A 6 14.81 -4.35 -16.02
C GLU A 6 14.51 -4.14 -14.53
N LYS A 7 15.33 -3.33 -13.85
CA LYS A 7 15.01 -2.86 -12.50
C LYS A 7 13.67 -2.17 -12.62
N LYS A 8 12.58 -2.86 -12.30
CA LYS A 8 11.22 -2.33 -12.30
C LYS A 8 11.24 -1.04 -11.49
N GLN A 9 11.24 0.09 -12.19
CA GLN A 9 11.27 1.39 -11.56
C GLN A 9 9.97 1.49 -10.74
N LEU A 10 10.09 1.76 -9.45
CA LEU A 10 8.93 1.91 -8.58
C LEU A 10 8.04 3.03 -9.15
N PRO A 11 6.71 2.84 -9.20
CA PRO A 11 5.78 3.92 -9.52
C PRO A 11 6.14 5.19 -8.75
N LEU A 12 6.05 6.36 -9.39
CA LEU A 12 6.48 7.64 -8.81
C LEU A 12 5.95 7.85 -7.39
N LEU A 13 4.69 7.50 -7.14
CA LEU A 13 4.07 7.52 -5.82
C LEU A 13 4.90 6.76 -4.75
N LEU A 14 5.35 5.55 -5.07
CA LEU A 14 6.12 4.72 -4.13
C LEU A 14 7.55 5.24 -3.96
N LYS A 15 8.12 5.84 -5.00
CA LYS A 15 9.42 6.52 -4.92
C LYS A 15 9.34 7.74 -3.98
N LEU A 16 8.39 8.64 -4.22
CA LEU A 16 8.16 9.82 -3.36
C LEU A 16 7.84 9.42 -1.91
N ALA A 17 7.06 8.35 -1.73
CA ALA A 17 6.76 7.84 -0.40
C ALA A 17 8.01 7.34 0.33
N ALA A 18 8.96 6.72 -0.38
CA ALA A 18 10.23 6.28 0.19
C ALA A 18 11.14 7.47 0.56
N GLU A 19 11.14 8.53 -0.26
CA GLU A 19 11.91 9.76 -0.01
C GLU A 19 11.36 10.56 1.18
N ARG A 20 10.04 10.52 1.40
CA ARG A 20 9.35 11.27 2.47
C ARG A 20 9.13 10.47 3.76
N LEU A 21 9.73 9.28 3.92
CA LEU A 21 9.47 8.42 5.07
C LEU A 21 9.69 9.10 6.43
N ASP A 22 10.61 10.05 6.49
CA ASP A 22 10.94 10.74 7.73
C ASP A 22 9.79 11.64 8.23
N GLU A 23 8.87 12.04 7.36
CA GLU A 23 7.64 12.76 7.71
C GLU A 23 6.76 11.95 8.68
N LEU A 24 6.80 10.62 8.60
CA LEU A 24 6.06 9.76 9.53
C LEU A 24 6.52 9.94 10.98
N PHE A 25 7.77 10.31 11.21
CA PHE A 25 8.31 10.53 12.56
C PHE A 25 7.88 11.87 13.16
N ARG A 26 7.15 12.73 12.42
CA ARG A 26 6.46 13.89 12.99
C ARG A 26 5.16 13.50 13.69
N LEU A 27 4.66 12.29 13.45
CA LEU A 27 3.44 11.79 14.08
C LEU A 27 3.73 11.38 15.53
N VAL A 28 3.09 12.07 16.47
CA VAL A 28 3.19 11.77 17.91
C VAL A 28 2.78 10.33 18.20
N ASP A 29 1.68 9.86 17.59
CA ASP A 29 1.16 8.50 17.77
C ASP A 29 2.14 7.39 17.33
N LEU A 30 3.11 7.70 16.46
CA LEU A 30 4.13 6.75 16.02
C LEU A 30 5.39 6.81 16.90
N THR A 31 5.76 8.01 17.33
CA THR A 31 7.04 8.29 18.00
C THR A 31 6.98 8.20 19.51
N HIS A 32 5.81 8.43 20.09
CA HIS A 32 5.57 8.34 21.52
C HIS A 32 4.78 7.07 21.79
N GLY A 33 5.22 6.28 22.76
CA GLY A 33 4.42 5.16 23.26
C GLY A 33 3.23 5.67 24.08
N GLU A 34 2.57 4.78 24.81
CA GLU A 34 1.58 5.20 25.83
C GLU A 34 2.19 6.19 26.84
N ASP A 35 3.50 6.09 27.09
CA ASP A 35 4.29 7.08 27.82
C ASP A 35 4.77 8.22 26.90
N ARG A 36 4.12 9.39 27.04
CA ARG A 36 4.30 10.58 26.20
C ARG A 36 5.59 11.37 26.47
N SER A 37 6.47 10.91 27.36
CA SER A 37 7.59 11.70 27.90
C SER A 37 8.96 11.41 27.28
N ARG A 38 9.11 10.33 26.50
CA ARG A 38 10.42 9.95 25.89
C ARG A 38 10.32 9.76 24.38
N GLY A 39 11.15 10.52 23.66
CA GLY A 39 11.27 10.41 22.21
C GLY A 39 11.82 9.06 21.75
N MET A 40 11.49 8.69 20.51
CA MET A 40 11.90 7.42 19.92
C MET A 40 13.40 7.32 19.69
N ARG A 41 14.04 6.24 20.18
CA ARG A 41 15.46 5.91 19.92
C ARG A 41 15.74 5.73 18.42
N SER A 42 16.96 6.06 17.98
CA SER A 42 17.41 5.94 16.59
C SER A 42 17.26 4.52 16.03
N GLU A 43 17.72 3.49 16.75
CA GLU A 43 17.58 2.07 16.37
C GLU A 43 16.13 1.68 16.03
N ARG A 44 15.16 2.25 16.75
CA ARG A 44 13.73 2.01 16.49
C ARG A 44 13.24 2.75 15.24
N ARG A 45 13.73 3.97 14.99
CA ARG A 45 13.48 4.72 13.74
C ARG A 45 14.03 3.95 12.54
N ASP A 46 15.26 3.46 12.62
CA ASP A 46 15.92 2.73 11.55
C ASP A 46 15.16 1.44 11.21
N ALA A 47 14.71 0.72 12.24
CA ALA A 47 13.88 -0.47 12.05
C ALA A 47 12.53 -0.14 11.39
N ILE A 48 11.90 0.98 11.76
CA ILE A 48 10.67 1.44 11.09
C ILE A 48 10.97 1.76 9.64
N ARG A 49 12.01 2.55 9.35
CA ARG A 49 12.40 2.92 7.99
C ARG A 49 12.64 1.68 7.12
N ALA A 50 13.43 0.72 7.60
CA ALA A 50 13.72 -0.52 6.86
C ALA A 50 12.44 -1.33 6.55
N VAL A 51 11.58 -1.52 7.55
CA VAL A 51 10.33 -2.29 7.38
C VAL A 51 9.34 -1.56 6.47
N VAL A 52 9.19 -0.24 6.59
CA VAL A 52 8.28 0.53 5.74
C VAL A 52 8.78 0.59 4.30
N SER A 53 10.08 0.78 4.07
CA SER A 53 10.67 0.69 2.73
C SER A 53 10.43 -0.67 2.08
N ALA A 54 10.65 -1.75 2.83
CA ALA A 54 10.39 -3.11 2.35
C ALA A 54 8.90 -3.36 2.05
N LEU A 55 8.02 -2.76 2.85
CA LEU A 55 6.57 -2.79 2.66
C LEU A 55 6.17 -2.03 1.38
N LEU A 56 6.63 -0.79 1.21
CA LEU A 56 6.35 0.07 0.04
C LEU A 56 6.71 -0.61 -1.28
N GLY A 57 7.88 -1.26 -1.34
CA GLY A 57 8.31 -2.03 -2.52
C GLY A 57 7.43 -3.24 -2.87
N ARG A 58 6.47 -3.58 -2.01
CA ARG A 58 5.56 -4.74 -2.13
C ARG A 58 4.09 -4.33 -2.12
N VAL A 59 3.79 -3.03 -2.17
CA VAL A 59 2.42 -2.54 -2.24
C VAL A 59 1.86 -2.74 -3.64
N ASN A 60 0.77 -3.48 -3.74
CA ASN A 60 -0.04 -3.56 -4.95
C ASN A 60 -1.08 -2.44 -4.96
N LEU A 61 -0.86 -1.45 -5.82
CA LEU A 61 -1.74 -0.30 -6.01
C LEU A 61 -3.05 -0.66 -6.72
N GLN A 62 -3.07 -1.67 -7.60
CA GLN A 62 -4.31 -2.18 -8.21
C GLN A 62 -5.27 -2.72 -7.13
N ALA A 63 -4.71 -3.37 -6.13
CA ALA A 63 -5.45 -3.93 -5.01
C ALA A 63 -5.68 -2.93 -3.87
N GLY A 64 -5.61 -1.62 -4.13
CA GLY A 64 -5.89 -0.57 -3.15
C GLY A 64 -4.83 -0.51 -2.05
N GLY A 65 -3.55 -0.62 -2.41
CA GLY A 65 -2.44 -0.45 -1.48
C GLY A 65 -2.15 -1.68 -0.61
N LEU A 66 -2.55 -2.88 -1.03
CA LEU A 66 -2.33 -4.12 -0.29
C LEU A 66 -0.88 -4.58 -0.45
N ALA A 67 -0.18 -4.86 0.65
CA ALA A 67 1.15 -5.47 0.61
C ALA A 67 1.09 -6.94 0.21
N VAL A 68 1.79 -7.30 -0.87
CA VAL A 68 1.80 -8.64 -1.46
C VAL A 68 3.22 -9.11 -1.77
N GLN A 69 3.40 -10.42 -1.78
CA GLN A 69 4.55 -11.08 -2.34
C GLN A 69 4.18 -11.54 -3.76
N LEU A 70 4.85 -11.00 -4.78
CA LEU A 70 4.67 -11.44 -6.17
C LEU A 70 5.32 -12.80 -6.38
N SER A 71 4.68 -13.64 -7.19
CA SER A 71 5.27 -14.88 -7.72
C SER A 71 6.44 -14.57 -8.67
N ALA A 72 7.31 -15.56 -8.89
CA ALA A 72 8.48 -15.40 -9.77
C ALA A 72 8.11 -15.03 -11.22
N ASP A 73 6.97 -15.54 -11.72
CA ASP A 73 6.42 -15.21 -13.04
C ASP A 73 5.65 -13.87 -13.08
N GLY A 74 5.46 -13.23 -11.93
CA GLY A 74 4.80 -11.93 -11.79
C GLY A 74 3.30 -11.91 -12.11
N ARG A 75 2.69 -13.08 -12.35
CA ARG A 75 1.26 -13.21 -12.72
C ARG A 75 0.36 -13.36 -11.50
N GLU A 76 0.93 -13.79 -10.39
CA GLU A 76 0.22 -14.06 -9.15
C GLU A 76 0.87 -13.30 -7.98
N ALA A 77 0.08 -13.10 -6.93
CA ALA A 77 0.59 -12.55 -5.69
C ALA A 77 -0.05 -13.24 -4.50
N THR A 78 0.65 -13.31 -3.37
CA THR A 78 0.10 -13.74 -2.09
C THR A 78 0.21 -12.63 -1.06
N PRO A 79 -0.64 -12.56 -0.03
CA PRO A 79 -0.45 -11.60 1.06
C PRO A 79 0.92 -11.78 1.69
N LEU A 80 1.61 -10.66 1.96
CA LEU A 80 2.95 -10.69 2.56
C LEU A 80 2.88 -11.23 4.00
N THR A 81 3.82 -12.08 4.42
CA THR A 81 3.92 -12.55 5.82
C THR A 81 4.82 -11.66 6.66
N VAL A 82 4.83 -11.85 7.99
CA VAL A 82 5.78 -11.13 8.86
C VAL A 82 7.21 -11.58 8.53
N GLU A 83 7.40 -12.87 8.30
CA GLU A 83 8.66 -13.53 7.99
C GLU A 83 9.19 -13.07 6.62
N GLY A 84 8.33 -13.03 5.61
CA GLY A 84 8.68 -12.52 4.28
C GLY A 84 9.04 -11.03 4.32
N LEU A 85 8.30 -10.23 5.10
CA LEU A 85 8.62 -8.81 5.30
C LEU A 85 9.93 -8.62 6.09
N ALA A 86 10.17 -9.44 7.12
CA ALA A 86 11.38 -9.41 7.92
C ALA A 86 12.63 -9.73 7.08
N ALA A 87 12.56 -10.78 6.27
CA ALA A 87 13.61 -11.13 5.32
C ALA A 87 13.85 -10.01 4.31
N ALA A 88 12.78 -9.42 3.76
CA ALA A 88 12.88 -8.31 2.83
C ALA A 88 13.48 -7.03 3.44
N ALA A 89 13.22 -6.78 4.72
CA ALA A 89 13.72 -5.60 5.44
C ALA A 89 15.14 -5.78 6.00
N GLY A 90 15.67 -7.01 6.03
CA GLY A 90 16.92 -7.30 6.75
C GLY A 90 16.79 -7.13 8.27
N VAL A 91 15.58 -7.26 8.81
CA VAL A 91 15.27 -7.03 10.22
C VAL A 91 14.66 -8.30 10.83
N GLY A 92 15.11 -8.69 12.03
CA GLY A 92 14.58 -9.89 12.70
C GLY A 92 13.07 -9.86 12.94
N ALA A 93 12.40 -11.01 12.80
CA ALA A 93 10.93 -11.14 12.81
C ALA A 93 10.25 -10.51 14.04
N ARG A 94 10.84 -10.64 15.23
CA ARG A 94 10.31 -10.01 16.47
C ARG A 94 10.29 -8.48 16.37
N ARG A 95 11.36 -7.89 15.82
CA ARG A 95 11.48 -6.43 15.63
C ARG A 95 10.51 -5.95 14.54
N THR A 96 10.38 -6.69 13.45
CA THR A 96 9.38 -6.44 12.39
C THR A 96 7.95 -6.46 12.94
N LYS A 97 7.60 -7.46 13.77
CA LYS A 97 6.30 -7.54 14.44
C LYS A 97 6.03 -6.30 15.31
N ARG A 98 7.03 -5.86 16.08
CA ARG A 98 6.92 -4.65 16.91
C ARG A 98 6.69 -3.39 16.07
N VAL A 99 7.40 -3.25 14.94
CA VAL A 99 7.18 -2.14 13.99
C VAL A 99 5.74 -2.15 13.47
N LEU A 100 5.25 -3.31 13.01
CA LEU A 100 3.87 -3.45 12.53
C LEU A 100 2.84 -3.09 13.61
N CYS A 101 3.06 -3.50 14.86
CA CYS A 101 2.19 -3.08 15.98
C CYS A 101 2.20 -1.56 16.17
N ASN A 102 3.37 -0.92 16.14
CA ASN A 102 3.47 0.54 16.27
C ASN A 102 2.72 1.26 15.15
N MET A 103 2.94 0.84 13.90
CA MET A 103 2.26 1.44 12.75
C MET A 103 0.74 1.24 12.82
N ARG A 104 0.28 0.06 13.25
CA ARG A 104 -1.14 -0.22 13.42
C ARG A 104 -1.74 0.66 14.52
N ASN A 105 -1.08 0.75 15.67
CA ASN A 105 -1.54 1.58 16.78
C ASN A 105 -1.55 3.08 16.40
N ALA A 106 -0.60 3.52 15.59
CA ALA A 106 -0.58 4.87 15.02
C ALA A 106 -1.63 5.10 13.91
N GLY A 107 -2.39 4.08 13.51
CA GLY A 107 -3.40 4.14 12.46
C GLY A 107 -2.82 4.25 11.04
N LEU A 108 -1.55 3.91 10.84
CA LEU A 108 -0.84 4.00 9.56
C LEU A 108 -1.01 2.75 8.69
N ILE A 109 -1.30 1.61 9.33
CA ILE A 109 -1.63 0.38 8.62
C ILE A 109 -2.92 -0.23 9.15
N GLU A 110 -3.70 -0.76 8.22
CA GLU A 110 -4.81 -1.66 8.52
C GLU A 110 -4.29 -3.10 8.42
N VAL A 111 -4.59 -3.91 9.44
CA VAL A 111 -4.20 -5.31 9.53
C VAL A 111 -5.44 -6.17 9.62
N THR A 112 -5.85 -6.80 8.51
CA THR A 112 -7.09 -7.57 8.44
C THR A 112 -6.78 -9.06 8.26
N PRO A 113 -7.17 -9.93 9.20
CA PRO A 113 -7.02 -11.37 9.03
C PRO A 113 -7.96 -11.85 7.92
N GLN A 114 -7.48 -12.75 7.07
CA GLN A 114 -8.35 -13.48 6.16
C GLN A 114 -8.60 -14.87 6.72
N TRP A 115 -9.84 -15.34 6.61
CA TRP A 115 -10.23 -16.66 7.11
C TRP A 115 -10.65 -17.53 5.95
N ARG A 116 -10.14 -18.76 5.88
CA ARG A 116 -10.64 -19.81 4.99
C ARG A 116 -11.15 -20.98 5.81
N ARG A 117 -12.31 -21.48 5.43
CA ARG A 117 -12.80 -22.79 5.88
C ARG A 117 -12.11 -23.86 5.04
N ARG A 118 -11.70 -24.98 5.64
CA ARG A 118 -11.24 -26.15 4.87
C ARG A 118 -12.39 -26.71 4.04
N ALA A 119 -12.04 -27.38 2.95
CA ALA A 119 -12.98 -28.04 2.04
C ALA A 119 -13.68 -29.26 2.66
N ASP A 120 -13.10 -29.83 3.73
CA ASP A 120 -13.58 -31.01 4.45
C ASP A 120 -14.68 -30.71 5.49
N GLY A 121 -15.15 -29.46 5.60
CA GLY A 121 -16.17 -29.06 6.58
C GLY A 121 -15.70 -29.09 8.04
N GLY A 122 -14.42 -29.36 8.31
CA GLY A 122 -13.85 -29.36 9.64
C GLY A 122 -13.84 -27.96 10.29
N ARG A 123 -13.97 -27.92 11.62
CA ARG A 123 -14.05 -26.67 12.43
C ARG A 123 -12.70 -25.94 12.59
N THR A 124 -11.73 -26.16 11.71
CA THR A 124 -10.44 -25.47 11.77
C THR A 124 -10.44 -24.30 10.80
N LEU A 125 -10.49 -23.09 11.36
CA LEU A 125 -10.31 -21.84 10.65
C LEU A 125 -8.84 -21.73 10.21
N LEU A 126 -8.60 -21.72 8.90
CA LEU A 126 -7.29 -21.38 8.36
C LEU A 126 -7.15 -19.86 8.32
N VAL A 127 -6.11 -19.31 8.94
CA VAL A 127 -5.79 -17.89 8.78
C VAL A 127 -4.99 -17.74 7.50
N ALA A 128 -5.61 -17.16 6.49
CA ALA A 128 -4.91 -16.56 5.38
C ALA A 128 -4.24 -15.27 5.89
N ALA A 129 -2.98 -15.08 5.53
CA ALA A 129 -2.09 -14.05 6.08
C ALA A 129 -2.77 -12.68 6.29
N CYS A 130 -2.31 -11.94 7.31
CA CYS A 130 -2.84 -10.62 7.59
C CYS A 130 -2.63 -9.69 6.40
N LEU A 131 -3.73 -9.16 5.84
CA LEU A 131 -3.67 -8.10 4.85
C LEU A 131 -3.10 -6.86 5.53
N ARG A 132 -2.02 -6.31 4.98
CA ARG A 132 -1.48 -5.03 5.41
C ARG A 132 -1.75 -4.00 4.34
N ARG A 133 -2.59 -3.02 4.65
CA ARG A 133 -2.89 -1.89 3.76
C ARG A 133 -2.38 -0.61 4.40
N LEU A 134 -1.71 0.22 3.61
CA LEU A 134 -1.36 1.57 4.01
C LEU A 134 -2.62 2.43 4.02
N THR A 135 -2.92 3.06 5.16
CA THR A 135 -4.18 3.79 5.36
C THR A 135 -4.14 5.16 4.70
N ARG A 136 -5.30 5.83 4.62
CA ARG A 136 -5.36 7.26 4.27
C ARG A 136 -4.43 8.11 5.14
N LYS A 137 -4.36 7.84 6.45
CA LYS A 137 -3.49 8.57 7.39
C LYS A 137 -2.03 8.45 6.99
N PHE A 138 -1.58 7.27 6.55
CA PHE A 138 -0.23 7.08 6.06
C PHE A 138 0.08 7.97 4.85
N TRP A 139 -0.74 7.92 3.81
CA TRP A 139 -0.51 8.71 2.60
C TRP A 139 -0.66 10.21 2.84
N ALA A 140 -1.61 10.61 3.69
CA ALA A 140 -1.79 12.01 4.06
C ALA A 140 -0.60 12.55 4.87
N ALA A 141 -0.02 11.75 5.77
CA ALA A 141 1.17 12.14 6.53
C ALA A 141 2.41 12.39 5.64
N LEU A 142 2.44 11.81 4.44
CA LEU A 142 3.50 12.04 3.45
C LEU A 142 3.18 13.17 2.46
N GLY A 143 2.00 13.79 2.57
CA GLY A 143 1.49 14.73 1.56
C GLY A 143 1.15 14.06 0.22
N LEU A 144 0.89 12.75 0.19
CA LEU A 144 0.73 11.98 -1.05
C LEU A 144 -0.68 11.41 -1.25
N TRP A 145 -1.67 11.81 -0.45
CA TRP A 145 -3.01 11.24 -0.51
C TRP A 145 -3.69 11.46 -1.87
N GLY A 146 -3.63 12.68 -2.42
CA GLY A 146 -4.20 12.99 -3.74
C GLY A 146 -3.57 12.11 -4.84
N LEU A 147 -2.24 12.05 -4.87
CA LEU A 147 -1.51 11.21 -5.83
C LEU A 147 -1.83 9.72 -5.65
N TYR A 148 -1.96 9.23 -4.41
CA TYR A 148 -2.33 7.84 -4.14
C TYR A 148 -3.69 7.50 -4.74
N VAL A 149 -4.70 8.36 -4.54
CA VAL A 149 -6.06 8.13 -5.06
C VAL A 149 -6.06 8.03 -6.58
N GLU A 150 -5.39 8.96 -7.27
CA GLU A 150 -5.31 8.93 -8.74
C GLU A 150 -4.50 7.73 -9.25
N THR A 151 -3.41 7.37 -8.55
CA THR A 151 -2.62 6.20 -8.94
C THR A 151 -3.44 4.91 -8.80
N VAL A 152 -4.19 4.74 -7.72
CA VAL A 152 -5.05 3.56 -7.53
C VAL A 152 -6.14 3.51 -8.60
N ARG A 153 -6.80 4.63 -8.91
CA ARG A 153 -7.81 4.72 -9.98
C ARG A 153 -7.23 4.31 -11.33
N TYR A 154 -6.08 4.87 -11.69
CA TYR A 154 -5.37 4.54 -12.92
C TYR A 154 -5.00 3.05 -12.99
N MET A 155 -4.53 2.49 -11.87
CA MET A 155 -4.09 1.09 -11.78
C MET A 155 -5.25 0.08 -11.80
N GLN A 156 -6.45 0.46 -11.32
CA GLN A 156 -7.65 -0.39 -11.37
C GLN A 156 -8.15 -0.65 -12.80
N GLY A 157 -7.80 0.19 -13.77
CA GLY A 157 -8.11 -0.02 -15.20
C GLY A 157 -7.15 -0.97 -15.94
N ARG A 158 -6.16 -1.55 -15.25
CA ARG A 158 -5.14 -2.43 -15.84
C ARG A 158 -5.44 -3.91 -15.56
N PRO A 159 -4.86 -4.86 -16.33
CA PRO A 159 -5.05 -6.29 -16.09
C PRO A 159 -4.75 -6.67 -14.63
N LEU A 160 -5.70 -7.34 -13.98
CA LEU A 160 -5.64 -7.66 -12.56
C LEU A 160 -4.59 -8.74 -12.29
N ILE A 161 -3.61 -8.44 -11.43
CA ILE A 161 -2.76 -9.48 -10.82
C ILE A 161 -3.64 -10.36 -9.95
N ARG A 162 -3.57 -11.69 -10.14
CA ARG A 162 -4.36 -12.64 -9.35
C ARG A 162 -3.76 -12.77 -7.95
N ILE A 163 -4.45 -12.22 -6.95
CA ILE A 163 -4.03 -12.35 -5.55
C ILE A 163 -4.60 -13.65 -4.99
N LYS A 164 -3.76 -14.69 -4.90
CA LYS A 164 -4.09 -15.95 -4.22
C LYS A 164 -4.05 -15.75 -2.71
N ALA A 165 -4.98 -16.40 -2.00
CA ALA A 165 -4.86 -16.52 -0.56
C ALA A 165 -3.69 -17.47 -0.23
N ALA A 166 -2.66 -16.99 0.47
CA ALA A 166 -1.68 -17.87 1.11
C ALA A 166 -2.26 -18.36 2.44
N VAL A 167 -2.31 -19.68 2.61
CA VAL A 167 -2.92 -20.35 3.76
C VAL A 167 -1.82 -20.75 4.73
N TYR A 168 -1.94 -20.35 5.99
CA TYR A 168 -1.06 -20.80 7.07
C TYR A 168 -1.89 -21.58 8.09
N GLU A 169 -1.41 -22.75 8.49
CA GLU A 169 -2.05 -23.54 9.53
C GLU A 169 -1.77 -22.90 10.90
N VAL A 170 -2.82 -22.61 11.64
CA VAL A 170 -2.71 -22.02 12.97
C VAL A 170 -2.91 -23.11 14.01
N ALA A 171 -1.93 -23.29 14.90
CA ALA A 171 -2.11 -24.11 16.09
C ALA A 171 -3.34 -23.62 16.88
N ALA A 172 -4.26 -24.54 17.22
CA ALA A 172 -5.59 -24.27 17.77
C ALA A 172 -5.64 -23.33 18.99
N SER A 173 -4.52 -23.12 19.68
CA SER A 173 -4.38 -22.25 20.86
C SER A 173 -4.47 -20.74 20.55
N LEU A 174 -4.22 -20.30 19.32
CA LEU A 174 -4.25 -18.87 18.94
C LEU A 174 -5.63 -18.36 18.52
N GLY A 175 -6.59 -19.26 18.27
CA GLY A 175 -7.93 -18.92 17.75
C GLY A 175 -8.85 -18.18 18.74
N ARG A 176 -8.55 -18.21 20.05
CA ARG A 176 -9.46 -17.66 21.08
C ARG A 176 -9.30 -16.16 21.36
N ARG A 177 -8.24 -15.48 20.90
CA ARG A 177 -7.92 -14.09 21.30
C ARG A 177 -8.15 -13.02 20.21
N VAL A 178 -8.62 -13.37 19.02
CA VAL A 178 -8.73 -12.42 17.89
C VAL A 178 -10.10 -12.52 17.22
N LEU A 179 -11.14 -12.05 17.91
CA LEU A 179 -12.41 -11.61 17.31
C LEU A 179 -12.82 -10.34 18.08
N PRO A 180 -13.15 -9.22 17.39
CA PRO A 180 -14.27 -9.18 16.46
C PRO A 180 -14.04 -8.34 15.18
N LEU A 181 -15.10 -8.27 14.37
CA LEU A 181 -15.35 -7.39 13.21
C LEU A 181 -14.88 -7.92 11.84
N LEU A 182 -15.86 -8.22 10.97
CA LEU A 182 -16.00 -7.64 9.63
C LEU A 182 -17.23 -8.24 8.92
N GLY A 183 -18.31 -7.46 8.89
CA GLY A 183 -19.33 -7.51 7.85
C GLY A 183 -19.04 -6.38 6.87
N GLY A 184 -18.75 -6.69 5.61
CA GLY A 184 -18.42 -5.67 4.62
C GLY A 184 -18.06 -6.28 3.27
N ARG A 185 -19.01 -6.95 2.61
CA ARG A 185 -18.87 -7.24 1.18
C ARG A 185 -19.07 -5.93 0.41
N ARG A 186 -18.03 -5.45 -0.28
CA ARG A 186 -18.21 -4.41 -1.32
C ARG A 186 -18.89 -5.06 -2.52
N GLY A 187 -20.07 -4.56 -2.89
CA GLY A 187 -20.73 -4.93 -4.14
C GLY A 187 -19.93 -4.44 -5.37
N PRO A 188 -20.20 -4.99 -6.56
CA PRO A 188 -19.62 -4.50 -7.80
C PRO A 188 -20.01 -3.02 -8.03
N PRO A 189 -19.11 -2.20 -8.60
CA PRO A 189 -19.42 -0.80 -8.89
C PRO A 189 -20.55 -0.69 -9.92
N PRO A 190 -21.37 0.37 -9.86
CA PRO A 190 -22.44 0.62 -10.83
C PRO A 190 -21.88 0.82 -12.26
N PRO A 191 -22.70 0.60 -13.31
CA PRO A 191 -22.29 0.76 -14.70
C PRO A 191 -21.84 2.20 -15.00
N GLU A 192 -20.73 2.32 -15.74
CA GLU A 192 -20.07 3.59 -16.02
C GLU A 192 -20.83 4.41 -17.08
N THR A 193 -21.09 5.69 -16.79
CA THR A 193 -21.73 6.63 -17.73
C THR A 193 -20.70 7.23 -18.70
N ALA A 194 -21.14 7.74 -19.86
CA ALA A 194 -20.25 8.37 -20.83
C ALA A 194 -19.50 9.59 -20.25
N ALA A 195 -20.16 10.37 -19.39
CA ALA A 195 -19.52 11.48 -18.68
C ALA A 195 -18.45 11.01 -17.69
N ALA A 196 -18.72 9.94 -16.92
CA ALA A 196 -17.75 9.34 -16.01
C ALA A 196 -16.54 8.76 -16.76
N LYS A 197 -16.77 8.16 -17.94
CA LYS A 197 -15.71 7.66 -18.81
C LYS A 197 -14.81 8.80 -19.31
N LYS A 198 -15.38 9.88 -19.82
CA LYS A 198 -14.63 11.06 -20.29
C LYS A 198 -13.79 11.68 -19.17
N ASP A 199 -14.40 11.88 -18.00
CA ASP A 199 -13.71 12.39 -16.79
C ASP A 199 -12.54 11.50 -16.37
N ARG A 200 -12.74 10.16 -16.38
CA ARG A 200 -11.67 9.19 -16.11
C ARG A 200 -10.53 9.27 -17.13
N GLU A 201 -10.83 9.38 -18.42
CA GLU A 201 -9.83 9.50 -19.48
C GLU A 201 -9.01 10.80 -19.33
N THR A 202 -9.67 11.92 -19.04
CA THR A 202 -8.99 13.20 -18.80
C THR A 202 -8.10 13.14 -17.55
N ARG A 203 -8.57 12.54 -16.45
CA ARG A 203 -7.72 12.33 -15.24
C ARG A 203 -6.55 11.40 -15.50
N ASN A 204 -6.75 10.30 -16.24
CA ASN A 204 -5.68 9.39 -16.61
C ASN A 204 -4.62 10.08 -17.48
N ALA A 205 -5.03 10.91 -18.44
CA ALA A 205 -4.11 11.69 -19.27
C ALA A 205 -3.30 12.69 -18.44
N ALA A 206 -3.95 13.41 -17.52
CA ALA A 206 -3.28 14.31 -16.57
C ALA A 206 -2.27 13.56 -15.68
N PHE A 207 -2.67 12.41 -15.13
CA PHE A 207 -1.82 11.57 -14.30
C PHE A 207 -0.58 11.05 -15.05
N ILE A 208 -0.75 10.55 -16.28
CA ILE A 208 0.38 10.10 -17.11
C ILE A 208 1.33 11.27 -17.39
N CYS A 209 0.78 12.42 -17.77
CA CYS A 209 1.57 13.62 -18.04
C CYS A 209 2.42 14.03 -16.82
N LEU A 210 1.80 14.13 -15.64
CA LEU A 210 2.52 14.50 -14.41
C LEU A 210 3.56 13.45 -14.00
N THR A 211 3.19 12.17 -14.00
CA THR A 211 4.01 11.11 -13.39
C THR A 211 5.03 10.46 -14.32
N VAL A 212 4.69 10.32 -15.61
CA VAL A 212 5.54 9.68 -16.62
C VAL A 212 6.33 10.71 -17.42
N THR A 213 5.68 11.81 -17.84
CA THR A 213 6.33 12.82 -18.69
C THR A 213 7.14 13.84 -17.89
N HIS A 214 6.62 14.32 -16.76
CA HIS A 214 7.23 15.41 -15.98
C HIS A 214 7.78 15.01 -14.60
N GLY A 215 7.72 13.72 -14.24
CA GLY A 215 8.32 13.20 -13.01
C GLY A 215 7.83 13.85 -11.72
N GLY A 216 6.60 14.39 -11.69
CA GLY A 216 6.02 15.07 -10.53
C GLY A 216 6.18 16.59 -10.51
N THR A 217 6.74 17.20 -11.56
CA THR A 217 6.83 18.67 -11.69
C THR A 217 5.59 19.26 -12.40
N PRO A 218 5.21 20.52 -12.11
CA PRO A 218 4.10 21.19 -12.78
C PRO A 218 4.30 21.22 -14.31
N CYS A 219 3.33 20.71 -15.06
CA CYS A 219 3.40 20.61 -16.53
C CYS A 219 3.27 22.00 -17.21
N PRO A 220 4.21 22.40 -18.10
CA PRO A 220 4.10 23.58 -18.97
C PRO A 220 3.60 23.25 -20.39
N CYS A 221 2.95 22.09 -20.57
CA CYS A 221 2.71 21.49 -21.89
C CYS A 221 1.66 22.26 -22.73
N PRO A 222 1.99 22.73 -23.95
CA PRO A 222 1.04 23.46 -24.81
C PRO A 222 -0.04 22.55 -25.43
N ALA A 223 0.11 21.23 -25.34
CA ALA A 223 -0.80 20.23 -25.93
C ALA A 223 -1.89 19.72 -24.96
N CYS A 224 -1.89 20.14 -23.69
CA CYS A 224 -2.93 19.73 -22.74
C CYS A 224 -4.24 20.48 -23.00
N SER A 225 -5.37 19.78 -22.96
CA SER A 225 -6.68 20.45 -22.93
C SER A 225 -6.83 21.30 -21.65
N PRO A 226 -7.69 22.34 -21.64
CA PRO A 226 -7.87 23.20 -20.47
C PRO A 226 -8.29 22.41 -19.21
N ASP A 227 -9.16 21.41 -19.37
CA ASP A 227 -9.60 20.52 -18.28
C ASP A 227 -8.44 19.67 -17.75
N GLN A 228 -7.61 19.13 -18.64
CA GLN A 228 -6.42 18.35 -18.25
C GLN A 228 -5.40 19.22 -17.53
N ALA A 229 -5.15 20.44 -18.02
CA ALA A 229 -4.20 21.38 -17.42
C ALA A 229 -4.64 21.81 -16.00
N ALA A 230 -5.94 21.99 -15.77
CA ALA A 230 -6.49 22.27 -14.44
C ALA A 230 -6.23 21.10 -13.47
N ILE A 231 -6.48 19.86 -13.90
CA ILE A 231 -6.22 18.65 -13.10
C ILE A 231 -4.72 18.48 -12.82
N CYS A 232 -3.85 18.69 -13.82
CA CYS A 232 -2.41 18.65 -13.65
C CYS A 232 -1.92 19.65 -12.59
N ARG A 233 -2.40 20.90 -12.64
CA ARG A 233 -2.03 21.93 -11.65
C ARG A 233 -2.49 21.56 -10.24
N ALA A 234 -3.73 21.07 -10.11
CA ALA A 234 -4.25 20.63 -8.82
C ALA A 234 -3.46 19.44 -8.24
N LEU A 235 -3.04 18.50 -9.09
CA LEU A 235 -2.21 17.38 -8.67
C LEU A 235 -0.79 17.82 -8.31
N ALA A 236 -0.17 18.71 -9.09
CA ALA A 236 1.15 19.25 -8.79
C ALA A 236 1.16 20.03 -7.46
N ALA A 237 0.16 20.87 -7.21
CA ALA A 237 0.00 21.59 -5.95
C ALA A 237 -0.21 20.65 -4.73
N SER A 238 -0.64 19.40 -4.96
CA SER A 238 -0.72 18.40 -3.90
C SER A 238 0.60 17.67 -3.63
N LEU A 239 1.63 17.90 -4.45
CA LEU A 239 2.97 17.32 -4.28
C LEU A 239 3.94 18.25 -3.55
N ASP A 240 3.70 19.56 -3.54
CA ASP A 240 4.44 20.54 -2.75
C ASP A 240 4.14 20.40 -1.25
#